data_AF-A0A258BL89-F1
#
_entry.id   AF-A0A258BL89-F1
#
_cell.length_a   1.000
_cell.length_b   1.000
_cell.length_c   1.000
_cell.angle_alpha   90.00
_cell.angle_beta   90.00
_cell.angle_gamma   90.00
#
_symmetry.space_group_name_H-M   'P 1'
#
loop_
_entity.id
_entity.type
_entity.pdbx_description
1 polymer ?
#
loop_
_entity_poly.entity_id
_entity_poly.type
_entity_poly.pdbx_seq_one_letter_code
_entity_poly.pdbx_strand_id
1 'polypeptide(L)'
;MTWLEITPPSTIAKTPEATEQLFSVIHGTRAARPFKDKLLGRSPTFSLEIVSTRKEGIRYLLQLEKSRSKSIQKAITSYIPDSKVKEVSRNNTDADKVIEFRENGHYVLPLTLTSVFEQHDPLSYVTGAMTHLSDDEQITLQLVVTPVRMREAEILSHRILGNENILSQVGSKQFAGMGKILNMFGKASSGMTDLASEIYSGTMSGYSDYYRS
;
A
#
# COMPACT_ATOMS: atom_id res chain seq x y z
N MET A 1 19.88 -7.13 11.07
CA MET A 1 19.32 -5.76 10.96
C MET A 1 20.38 -4.77 11.42
N THR A 2 20.20 -3.49 11.10
CA THR A 2 20.98 -2.37 11.66
C THR A 2 20.03 -1.21 11.96
N TRP A 3 20.44 -0.32 12.86
CA TRP A 3 19.70 0.85 13.29
C TRP A 3 20.42 2.12 12.88
N LEU A 4 19.70 3.03 12.24
CA LEU A 4 20.16 4.36 11.91
C LEU A 4 19.41 5.38 12.77
N GLU A 5 20.12 6.24 13.49
CA GLU A 5 19.57 7.44 14.10
C GLU A 5 19.67 8.60 13.13
N ILE A 6 18.55 9.31 12.95
CA ILE A 6 18.41 10.44 12.04
C ILE A 6 18.18 11.68 12.88
N THR A 7 19.11 12.64 12.81
CA THR A 7 18.91 13.98 13.37
C THR A 7 18.39 14.89 12.26
N PRO A 8 17.13 15.37 12.32
CA PRO A 8 16.60 16.29 11.33
C PRO A 8 17.32 17.64 11.38
N PRO A 9 17.35 18.40 10.26
CA PRO A 9 17.92 19.74 10.25
C PRO A 9 17.11 20.70 11.14
N SER A 10 17.78 21.71 11.71
CA SER A 10 17.16 22.72 12.57
C SER A 10 16.20 23.66 11.84
N THR A 11 16.32 23.76 10.51
CA THR A 11 15.51 24.63 9.67
C THR A 11 14.69 23.78 8.70
N ILE A 12 13.37 23.94 8.72
CA ILE A 12 12.44 23.21 7.86
C ILE A 12 12.38 23.92 6.50
N ALA A 13 13.49 23.91 5.76
CA ALA A 13 13.50 24.24 4.33
C ALA A 13 13.21 22.97 3.52
N LYS A 14 12.19 22.21 3.94
CA LYS A 14 11.83 20.94 3.30
C LYS A 14 10.73 21.22 2.31
N THR A 15 10.96 20.88 1.05
CA THR A 15 9.90 20.90 0.06
C THR A 15 9.20 19.52 0.07
N PRO A 16 7.86 19.45 -0.09
CA PRO A 16 7.14 18.19 -0.19
C PRO A 16 7.74 17.24 -1.24
N GLU A 17 8.27 17.79 -2.33
CA GLU A 17 8.90 17.08 -3.43
C GLU A 17 10.16 16.31 -2.98
N ALA A 18 11.02 16.90 -2.14
CA ALA A 18 12.20 16.21 -1.64
C ALA A 18 11.84 14.96 -0.81
N THR A 19 10.74 15.04 -0.06
CA THR A 19 10.20 13.91 0.71
C THR A 19 9.64 12.84 -0.23
N GLU A 20 8.87 13.23 -1.24
CA GLU A 20 8.35 12.32 -2.26
C GLU A 20 9.48 11.56 -2.98
N GLN A 21 10.55 12.26 -3.35
CA GLN A 21 11.70 11.65 -4.01
C GLN A 21 12.44 10.66 -3.11
N LEU A 22 12.63 10.99 -1.82
CA LEU A 22 13.20 10.05 -0.85
C LEU A 22 12.38 8.76 -0.76
N PHE A 23 11.05 8.89 -0.63
CA PHE A 23 10.17 7.73 -0.54
C PHE A 23 10.08 6.95 -1.86
N SER A 24 10.24 7.61 -3.01
CA SER A 24 10.36 6.95 -4.31
C SER A 24 11.61 6.08 -4.38
N VAL A 25 12.76 6.55 -3.86
CA VAL A 25 13.99 5.75 -3.75
C VAL A 25 13.82 4.57 -2.80
N ILE A 26 13.20 4.79 -1.64
CA ILE A 26 12.89 3.71 -0.68
C ILE A 26 11.96 2.68 -1.34
N HIS A 27 10.95 3.10 -2.10
CA HIS A 27 10.04 2.20 -2.81
C HIS A 27 10.76 1.36 -3.88
N GLY A 28 11.66 2.00 -4.65
CA GLY A 28 12.50 1.36 -5.67
C GLY A 28 13.37 0.21 -5.15
N THR A 29 13.66 0.18 -3.85
CA THR A 29 14.42 -0.92 -3.22
C THR A 29 13.75 -2.30 -3.40
N ARG A 30 12.43 -2.34 -3.60
CA ARG A 30 11.68 -3.56 -3.91
C ARG A 30 12.08 -4.14 -5.26
N ALA A 31 12.23 -3.31 -6.29
CA ALA A 31 12.61 -3.74 -7.62
C ALA A 31 14.09 -4.16 -7.68
N ALA A 32 14.94 -3.45 -6.94
CA ALA A 32 16.37 -3.68 -6.81
C ALA A 32 16.75 -4.91 -5.95
N ARG A 33 15.79 -5.67 -5.44
CA ARG A 33 16.08 -6.86 -4.60
C ARG A 33 16.74 -7.99 -5.41
N PRO A 34 17.62 -8.80 -4.79
CA PRO A 34 18.24 -9.97 -5.42
C PRO A 34 17.22 -10.97 -6.00
N PHE A 35 17.64 -11.74 -7.00
CA PHE A 35 16.77 -12.76 -7.61
C PHE A 35 16.24 -13.78 -6.60
N LYS A 36 17.08 -14.19 -5.63
CA LYS A 36 16.67 -15.10 -4.55
C LYS A 36 15.49 -14.52 -3.75
N ASP A 37 15.53 -13.23 -3.41
CA ASP A 37 14.45 -12.57 -2.68
C ASP A 37 13.20 -12.38 -3.55
N LYS A 38 13.37 -12.18 -4.86
CA LYS A 38 12.24 -12.18 -5.82
C LYS A 38 11.53 -13.53 -5.83
N LEU A 39 12.30 -14.62 -5.92
CA LEU A 39 11.77 -15.99 -5.97
C LEU A 39 11.09 -16.38 -4.66
N LEU A 40 11.65 -15.97 -3.51
CA LEU A 40 11.11 -16.23 -2.18
C LEU A 40 10.00 -15.24 -1.75
N GLY A 41 9.61 -14.30 -2.61
CA GLY A 41 8.59 -13.29 -2.29
C GLY A 41 9.00 -12.29 -1.20
N ARG A 42 10.28 -12.23 -0.82
CA ARG A 42 10.76 -11.34 0.24
C ARG A 42 10.73 -9.88 -0.23
N SER A 43 10.17 -9.01 0.61
CA SER A 43 10.12 -7.58 0.35
C SER A 43 10.92 -6.85 1.42
N PRO A 44 11.70 -5.81 1.03
CA PRO A 44 12.44 -5.04 2.00
C PRO A 44 11.47 -4.42 2.99
N THR A 45 11.75 -4.51 4.28
CA THR A 45 10.90 -3.97 5.34
C THR A 45 11.71 -3.00 6.16
N PHE A 46 11.09 -1.87 6.50
CA PHE A 46 11.71 -0.79 7.24
C PHE A 46 10.87 -0.51 8.48
N SER A 47 11.52 -0.31 9.63
CA SER A 47 10.85 0.16 10.84
C SER A 47 11.24 1.61 11.08
N LEU A 48 10.28 2.52 10.96
CA LEU A 48 10.44 3.95 11.23
C LEU A 48 9.95 4.22 12.65
N GLU A 49 10.79 4.77 13.51
CA GLU A 49 10.50 4.84 14.94
C GLU A 49 10.78 6.22 15.52
N ILE A 50 9.87 6.65 16.40
CA ILE A 50 10.07 7.78 17.29
C ILE A 50 10.19 7.20 18.69
N VAL A 51 11.35 7.37 19.29
CA VAL A 51 11.66 6.84 20.62
C VAL A 51 11.80 8.02 21.57
N SER A 52 11.15 7.94 22.72
CA SER A 52 11.29 8.91 23.79
C SER A 52 11.77 8.25 25.07
N THR A 53 12.75 8.88 25.70
CA THR A 53 13.14 8.61 27.09
C THR A 53 13.35 9.94 27.81
N ARG A 54 13.28 9.94 29.15
CA ARG A 54 13.54 11.15 29.94
C ARG A 54 14.97 11.70 29.74
N LYS A 55 15.96 10.81 29.56
CA LYS A 55 17.39 11.18 29.48
C LYS A 55 17.81 11.70 28.10
N GLU A 56 17.31 11.09 27.03
CA GLU A 56 17.75 11.40 25.67
C GLU A 56 16.72 12.23 24.88
N GLY A 57 15.50 12.38 25.42
CA GLY A 57 14.40 13.05 24.72
C GLY A 57 13.91 12.27 23.51
N ILE A 58 13.43 12.99 22.50
CA ILE A 58 12.89 12.43 21.26
C ILE A 58 14.01 12.10 20.27
N ARG A 59 14.06 10.82 19.85
CA ARG A 59 14.99 10.29 18.86
C ARG A 59 14.23 9.68 17.69
N TYR A 60 14.75 9.86 16.47
CA TYR A 60 14.20 9.28 15.25
C TYR A 60 15.10 8.15 14.79
N LEU A 61 14.58 6.92 14.81
CA LEU A 61 15.33 5.72 14.49
C LEU A 61 14.75 5.02 13.26
N LEU A 62 15.61 4.39 12.48
CA LEU A 62 15.25 3.60 11.32
C LEU A 62 15.93 2.23 11.42
N GLN A 63 15.14 1.16 11.52
CA GLN A 63 15.64 -0.21 11.40
C GLN A 63 15.53 -0.69 9.96
N LEU A 64 16.61 -1.29 9.45
CA LEU A 64 16.61 -1.85 8.10
C LEU A 64 17.66 -2.98 7.93
N GLU A 65 17.65 -3.63 6.77
CA GLU A 65 18.64 -4.65 6.43
C GLU A 65 20.05 -4.07 6.29
N LYS A 66 21.05 -4.73 6.90
CA LYS A 66 22.45 -4.25 6.88
C LYS A 66 23.00 -4.04 5.46
N SER A 67 22.59 -4.89 4.51
CA SER A 67 22.96 -4.80 3.09
C SER A 67 22.52 -3.49 2.43
N ARG A 68 21.47 -2.83 2.96
CA ARG A 68 20.87 -1.61 2.39
C ARG A 68 21.25 -0.34 3.15
N SER A 69 21.89 -0.48 4.31
CA SER A 69 22.21 0.64 5.22
C SER A 69 22.90 1.80 4.54
N LYS A 70 24.01 1.51 3.84
CA LYS A 70 24.80 2.54 3.15
C LYS A 70 23.99 3.27 2.07
N SER A 71 23.19 2.54 1.29
CA SER A 71 22.38 3.11 0.23
C SER A 71 21.27 4.01 0.79
N ILE A 72 20.60 3.57 1.85
CA ILE A 72 19.53 4.34 2.50
C ILE A 72 20.10 5.56 3.23
N GLN A 73 21.20 5.42 3.94
CA GLN A 73 21.91 6.54 4.56
C GLN A 73 22.26 7.61 3.51
N LYS A 74 22.83 7.19 2.37
CA LYS A 74 23.13 8.10 1.26
C LYS A 74 21.87 8.80 0.74
N ALA A 75 20.79 8.05 0.51
CA ALA A 75 19.52 8.62 0.05
C ALA A 75 18.99 9.67 1.04
N ILE A 76 18.96 9.37 2.33
CA ILE A 76 18.54 10.31 3.38
C ILE A 76 19.39 11.59 3.33
N THR A 77 20.72 11.46 3.29
CA THR A 77 21.61 12.63 3.25
C THR A 77 21.52 13.44 1.94
N SER A 78 21.08 12.81 0.83
CA SER A 78 20.91 13.49 -0.46
C SER A 78 19.60 14.26 -0.56
N TYR A 79 18.51 13.72 -0.03
CA TYR A 79 17.17 14.33 -0.10
C TYR A 79 16.80 15.14 1.13
N ILE A 80 17.49 14.93 2.25
CA ILE A 80 17.36 15.73 3.47
C ILE A 80 18.73 16.35 3.75
N PRO A 81 19.07 17.48 3.10
CA PRO A 81 20.28 18.24 3.38
C PRO A 81 20.40 18.54 4.88
N ASP A 82 21.64 18.57 5.37
CA ASP A 82 21.99 18.83 6.77
C ASP A 82 21.46 17.82 7.80
N SER A 83 20.77 16.75 7.36
CA SER A 83 20.44 15.63 8.23
C SER A 83 21.71 14.85 8.60
N LYS A 84 21.82 14.50 9.89
CA LYS A 84 22.89 13.62 10.37
C LYS A 84 22.31 12.22 10.48
N VAL A 85 23.01 11.24 9.92
CA VAL A 85 22.63 9.84 10.00
C VAL A 85 23.77 9.05 10.60
N LYS A 86 23.51 8.34 11.70
CA LYS A 86 24.50 7.55 12.44
C LYS A 86 24.00 6.14 12.68
N GLU A 87 24.87 5.16 12.54
CA GLU A 87 24.54 3.78 12.97
C GLU A 87 24.61 3.71 14.51
N VAL A 88 23.58 3.14 15.13
CA VAL A 88 23.47 3.02 16.59
C VAL A 88 23.20 1.57 16.97
N SER A 89 23.59 1.19 18.19
CA SER A 89 23.12 -0.07 18.78
C SER A 89 21.83 0.20 19.55
N ARG A 90 20.88 -0.73 19.43
CA ARG A 90 19.65 -0.70 20.20
C ARG A 90 19.25 -2.11 20.58
N ASN A 91 18.90 -2.27 21.85
CA ASN A 91 18.28 -3.49 22.33
C ASN A 91 16.78 -3.38 22.06
N ASN A 92 16.24 -4.37 21.37
CA ASN A 92 14.79 -4.45 21.17
C ASN A 92 14.17 -4.90 22.48
N THR A 93 13.14 -4.20 22.92
CA THR A 93 12.24 -4.66 23.97
C THR A 93 11.07 -5.38 23.31
N ASP A 94 10.65 -6.50 23.87
CA ASP A 94 9.45 -7.19 23.41
C ASP A 94 8.21 -6.34 23.72
N ALA A 95 7.19 -6.45 22.86
CA ALA A 95 5.93 -5.77 23.08
C ALA A 95 5.07 -6.59 24.06
N ASP A 96 4.63 -5.97 25.15
CA ASP A 96 3.71 -6.60 26.10
C ASP A 96 2.33 -6.88 25.46
N LYS A 97 1.93 -6.04 24.49
CA LYS A 97 0.65 -6.15 23.78
C LYS A 97 0.76 -5.61 22.36
N VAL A 98 0.17 -6.33 21.40
CA VAL A 98 0.06 -5.91 20.00
C VAL A 98 -1.41 -5.61 19.67
N ILE A 99 -1.66 -4.44 19.09
CA ILE A 99 -2.99 -4.02 18.63
C ILE A 99 -2.88 -3.77 17.12
N GLU A 100 -3.65 -4.53 16.32
CA GLU A 100 -3.68 -4.37 14.86
C GLU A 100 -4.83 -3.43 14.46
N PHE A 101 -4.50 -2.43 13.64
CA PHE A 101 -5.47 -1.59 12.95
C PHE A 101 -5.44 -1.93 11.47
N ARG A 102 -6.61 -2.05 10.85
CA ARG A 102 -6.73 -2.29 9.41
C ARG A 102 -7.69 -1.28 8.81
N GLU A 103 -7.36 -0.81 7.61
CA GLU A 103 -8.28 -0.03 6.81
C GLU A 103 -9.53 -0.88 6.47
N ASN A 104 -10.73 -0.36 6.75
CA ASN A 104 -12.00 -1.00 6.38
C ASN A 104 -12.48 -0.55 4.98
N GLY A 105 -11.97 0.59 4.52
CA GLY A 105 -12.18 1.12 3.18
C GLY A 105 -11.15 0.59 2.19
N HIS A 106 -11.41 0.83 0.92
CA HIS A 106 -10.41 0.61 -0.12
C HIS A 106 -9.49 1.82 -0.19
N TYR A 107 -8.18 1.60 -0.29
CA TYR A 107 -7.13 2.64 -0.31
C TYR A 107 -7.25 3.74 -1.40
N VAL A 108 -8.19 3.59 -2.34
CA VAL A 108 -8.47 4.59 -3.40
C VAL A 108 -9.46 5.64 -2.91
N LEU A 109 -10.22 5.34 -1.86
CA LEU A 109 -11.09 6.30 -1.23
C LEU A 109 -10.23 7.36 -0.52
N PRO A 110 -10.61 8.65 -0.62
CA PRO A 110 -9.88 9.69 0.07
C PRO A 110 -9.95 9.41 1.57
N LEU A 111 -8.79 9.37 2.21
CA LEU A 111 -8.74 9.55 3.65
C LEU A 111 -9.27 10.97 3.92
N THR A 112 -10.20 11.10 4.87
CA THR A 112 -10.70 12.42 5.27
C THR A 112 -9.52 13.24 5.78
N LEU A 113 -8.97 14.09 4.93
CA LEU A 113 -7.93 15.04 5.30
C LEU A 113 -8.62 16.10 6.15
N THR A 114 -8.54 15.96 7.46
CA THR A 114 -9.02 16.98 8.38
C THR A 114 -8.24 18.26 8.09
N SER A 115 -8.90 19.38 7.82
CA SER A 115 -8.29 20.70 7.56
C SER A 115 -7.41 21.23 8.71
N VAL A 116 -7.26 20.45 9.78
CA VAL A 116 -6.50 20.74 11.00
C VAL A 116 -4.99 20.63 10.80
N PHE A 117 -4.50 19.90 9.78
CA PHE A 117 -3.06 19.76 9.49
C PHE A 117 -2.35 21.10 9.20
N GLU A 118 -3.08 22.12 8.72
CA GLU A 118 -2.52 23.46 8.49
C GLU A 118 -2.39 24.29 9.78
N GLN A 119 -3.17 23.96 10.82
CA GLN A 119 -3.24 24.75 12.06
C GLN A 119 -2.37 24.16 13.19
N HIS A 120 -2.23 22.83 13.22
CA HIS A 120 -1.44 22.14 14.24
C HIS A 120 -0.62 21.02 13.60
N ASP A 121 0.67 20.93 13.97
CA ASP A 121 1.51 19.78 13.60
C ASP A 121 1.13 18.56 14.46
N PRO A 122 0.53 17.51 13.87
CA PRO A 122 0.15 16.31 14.61
C PRO A 122 1.35 15.59 15.22
N LEU A 123 2.53 15.72 14.60
CA LEU A 123 3.75 15.12 15.12
C LEU A 123 4.16 15.79 16.43
N SER A 124 4.00 17.11 16.52
CA SER A 124 4.20 17.86 17.77
C SER A 124 3.24 17.43 18.87
N TYR A 125 1.98 17.14 18.55
CA TYR A 125 1.02 16.60 19.52
C TYR A 125 1.45 15.23 20.06
N VAL A 126 1.82 14.31 19.16
CA VAL A 126 2.27 12.96 19.53
C VAL A 126 3.56 13.01 20.34
N THR A 127 4.56 13.74 19.86
CA THR A 127 5.86 13.84 20.55
C THR A 127 5.76 14.58 21.87
N GLY A 128 4.88 15.59 21.99
CA GLY A 128 4.57 16.26 23.25
C GLY A 128 4.02 15.29 24.30
N ALA A 129 3.09 14.41 23.91
CA ALA A 129 2.58 13.36 24.79
C ALA A 129 3.65 12.33 25.21
N MET A 130 4.78 12.26 24.49
CA MET A 130 5.89 11.36 24.81
C MET A 130 6.95 11.99 25.74
N THR A 131 6.80 13.22 26.23
CA THR A 131 7.86 13.94 26.99
C THR A 131 7.84 13.71 28.51
N HIS A 132 6.67 13.40 29.10
CA HIS A 132 6.51 13.24 30.54
C HIS A 132 6.77 11.81 31.02
N LEU A 133 7.99 11.32 30.80
CA LEU A 133 8.42 9.97 31.17
C LEU A 133 9.21 9.96 32.47
N SER A 134 9.10 8.86 33.24
CA SER A 134 9.96 8.54 34.37
C SER A 134 11.36 8.10 33.91
N ASP A 135 12.32 7.98 34.83
CA ASP A 135 13.72 7.63 34.50
C ASP A 135 13.90 6.23 33.88
N ASP A 136 12.94 5.35 34.14
CA ASP A 136 12.87 3.95 33.70
C ASP A 136 11.84 3.72 32.58
N GLU A 137 11.14 4.77 32.14
CA GLU A 137 10.12 4.67 31.11
C GLU A 137 10.67 5.04 29.72
N GLN A 138 10.25 4.26 28.73
CA GLN A 138 10.48 4.51 27.32
C GLN A 138 9.16 4.35 26.57
N ILE A 139 8.84 5.30 25.71
CA ILE A 139 7.75 5.16 24.74
C ILE A 139 8.35 5.09 23.34
N THR A 140 7.83 4.19 22.51
CA THR A 140 8.19 4.07 21.10
C THR A 140 6.94 4.08 20.25
N LEU A 141 6.85 5.03 19.32
CA LEU A 141 5.93 4.96 18.19
C LEU A 141 6.64 4.28 17.03
N GLN A 142 6.10 3.16 16.55
CA GLN A 142 6.69 2.38 15.47
C GLN A 142 5.76 2.33 14.26
N LEU A 143 6.32 2.63 13.08
CA LEU A 143 5.68 2.46 11.79
C LEU A 143 6.50 1.48 10.94
N VAL A 144 5.98 0.27 10.76
CA VAL A 144 6.59 -0.74 9.90
C VAL A 144 6.06 -0.59 8.49
N VAL A 145 6.95 -0.33 7.53
CA VAL A 145 6.59 -0.12 6.13
C VAL A 145 7.26 -1.14 5.22
N THR A 146 6.49 -1.63 4.26
CA THR A 146 6.96 -2.53 3.19
C THR A 146 6.48 -1.97 1.86
N PRO A 147 7.37 -1.68 0.90
CA PRO A 147 6.95 -1.25 -0.42
C PRO A 147 6.25 -2.40 -1.13
N VAL A 148 5.07 -2.09 -1.65
CA VAL A 148 4.22 -3.01 -2.42
C VAL A 148 3.98 -2.45 -3.82
N ARG A 149 3.73 -3.36 -4.78
CA ARG A 149 3.27 -3.04 -6.13
C ARG A 149 2.05 -3.90 -6.35
N MET A 150 0.91 -3.26 -6.53
CA MET A 150 -0.38 -3.89 -6.71
C MET A 150 -0.82 -3.66 -8.16
N ARG A 151 -1.11 -4.73 -8.89
CA ARG A 151 -1.61 -4.63 -10.27
C ARG A 151 -2.94 -3.89 -10.32
N GLU A 152 -3.78 -4.09 -9.31
CA GLU A 152 -5.03 -3.35 -9.13
C GLU A 152 -4.79 -1.85 -9.01
N ALA A 153 -3.79 -1.41 -8.23
CA ALA A 153 -3.44 0.01 -8.11
C ALA A 153 -3.01 0.61 -9.45
N GLU A 154 -2.27 -0.14 -10.28
CA GLU A 154 -1.92 0.31 -11.63
C GLU A 154 -3.16 0.45 -12.51
N ILE A 155 -4.06 -0.54 -12.50
CA ILE A 155 -5.30 -0.49 -13.28
C ILE A 155 -6.17 0.69 -12.83
N LEU A 156 -6.40 0.84 -11.52
CA LEU A 156 -7.21 1.93 -10.97
C LEU A 156 -6.58 3.30 -11.27
N SER A 157 -5.26 3.44 -11.20
CA SER A 157 -4.56 4.67 -11.58
C SER A 157 -4.82 5.05 -13.04
N HIS A 158 -4.72 4.10 -13.98
CA HIS A 158 -5.01 4.37 -15.39
C HIS A 158 -6.47 4.79 -15.61
N ARG A 159 -7.40 4.15 -14.90
CA ARG A 159 -8.83 4.49 -14.97
C ARG A 159 -9.15 5.87 -14.41
N ILE A 160 -8.51 6.26 -13.30
CA ILE A 160 -8.63 7.61 -12.74
C ILE A 160 -8.12 8.65 -13.75
N LEU A 161 -6.95 8.41 -14.36
CA LEU A 161 -6.39 9.29 -15.39
C LEU A 161 -7.28 9.33 -16.65
N GLY A 162 -8.00 8.25 -16.94
CA GLY A 162 -9.01 8.17 -17.99
C GLY A 162 -10.37 8.80 -17.64
N ASN A 163 -10.50 9.44 -16.46
CA ASN A 163 -11.75 9.98 -15.93
C ASN A 163 -12.90 8.95 -15.85
N GLU A 164 -12.59 7.67 -15.64
CA GLU A 164 -13.59 6.63 -15.45
C GLU A 164 -14.25 6.70 -14.06
N ASN A 165 -15.52 6.29 -13.94
CA ASN A 165 -16.24 6.28 -12.66
C ASN A 165 -15.83 5.10 -11.77
N ILE A 166 -14.69 5.24 -11.10
CA ILE A 166 -14.14 4.27 -10.14
C ILE A 166 -14.95 4.16 -8.84
N LEU A 167 -15.66 5.22 -8.43
CA LEU A 167 -16.40 5.26 -7.16
C LEU A 167 -17.58 4.28 -7.14
N SER A 168 -18.23 4.09 -8.29
CA SER A 168 -19.32 3.11 -8.45
C SER A 168 -18.89 1.66 -8.18
N GLN A 169 -17.63 1.32 -8.47
CA GLN A 169 -17.08 -0.02 -8.32
C GLN A 169 -16.47 -0.27 -6.93
N VAL A 170 -15.92 0.78 -6.32
CA VAL A 170 -15.23 0.68 -5.01
C VAL A 170 -16.21 0.85 -3.84
N GLY A 171 -17.29 1.63 -4.01
CA GLY A 171 -18.33 1.83 -2.99
C GLY A 171 -19.30 0.66 -2.82
N SER A 172 -19.41 -0.22 -3.82
CA SER A 172 -20.28 -1.39 -3.76
C SER A 172 -19.55 -2.56 -3.07
N LYS A 173 -19.67 -2.64 -1.74
CA LYS A 173 -19.26 -3.80 -0.92
C LYS A 173 -19.98 -5.14 -1.28
N GLN A 174 -20.58 -5.27 -2.46
CA GLN A 174 -21.31 -6.46 -2.90
C GLN A 174 -20.70 -7.08 -4.17
N PHE A 175 -19.96 -8.17 -3.94
CA PHE A 175 -19.78 -9.31 -4.84
C PHE A 175 -19.14 -9.10 -6.24
N ALA A 176 -17.82 -8.94 -6.29
CA ALA A 176 -17.05 -9.21 -7.51
C ALA A 176 -17.02 -10.70 -7.93
N GLY A 177 -17.37 -11.62 -7.02
CA GLY A 177 -17.35 -13.07 -7.28
C GLY A 177 -18.60 -13.64 -7.96
N MET A 178 -19.79 -13.06 -7.71
CA MET A 178 -21.07 -13.65 -8.16
C MET A 178 -21.43 -13.27 -9.60
N GLY A 179 -21.02 -12.08 -10.06
CA GLY A 179 -21.34 -11.59 -11.41
C GLY A 179 -20.63 -12.35 -12.54
N LYS A 180 -19.43 -12.93 -12.28
CA LYS A 180 -18.73 -13.75 -13.27
C LYS A 180 -19.38 -15.12 -13.48
N ILE A 181 -19.95 -15.72 -12.43
CA ILE A 181 -20.60 -17.03 -12.51
C ILE A 181 -21.95 -16.91 -13.24
N LEU A 182 -22.76 -15.89 -12.94
CA LEU A 182 -24.03 -15.67 -13.65
C LEU A 182 -23.83 -15.40 -15.15
N ASN A 183 -22.80 -14.64 -15.53
CA ASN A 183 -22.52 -14.35 -16.94
C ASN A 183 -21.97 -15.56 -17.72
N MET A 184 -21.41 -16.57 -17.04
CA MET A 184 -21.02 -17.83 -17.69
C MET A 184 -22.20 -18.78 -17.87
N PHE A 185 -23.10 -18.88 -16.88
CA PHE A 185 -24.32 -19.69 -17.01
C PHE A 185 -25.24 -19.16 -18.10
N GLY A 186 -25.40 -17.84 -18.23
CA GLY A 186 -26.20 -17.24 -19.30
C GLY A 186 -25.67 -17.50 -20.71
N LYS A 187 -24.36 -17.69 -20.88
CA LYS A 187 -23.73 -18.03 -22.17
C LYS A 187 -23.78 -19.53 -22.50
N ALA A 188 -23.84 -20.39 -21.49
CA ALA A 188 -24.01 -21.83 -21.68
C ALA A 188 -25.47 -22.17 -22.04
N SER A 189 -26.46 -21.49 -21.44
CA SER A 189 -27.88 -21.72 -21.74
C SER A 189 -28.29 -21.27 -23.15
N SER A 190 -27.71 -20.21 -23.69
CA SER A 190 -27.98 -19.79 -25.08
C SER A 190 -27.44 -20.80 -26.09
N GLY A 191 -26.26 -21.38 -25.84
CA GLY A 191 -25.66 -22.39 -26.73
C GLY A 191 -26.39 -23.74 -26.76
N MET A 192 -27.16 -24.08 -25.72
CA MET A 192 -27.98 -25.31 -25.69
C MET A 192 -29.38 -25.11 -26.28
N THR A 193 -29.88 -23.87 -26.33
CA THR A 193 -31.18 -23.55 -26.92
C THR A 193 -31.11 -23.55 -28.45
N ASP A 194 -29.98 -23.12 -29.02
CA ASP A 194 -29.72 -23.16 -30.46
C ASP A 194 -29.52 -24.59 -31.00
N LEU A 195 -29.04 -25.53 -30.17
CA LEU A 195 -28.94 -26.96 -30.56
C LEU A 195 -30.28 -27.69 -30.46
N ALA A 196 -31.16 -27.29 -29.54
CA ALA A 196 -32.50 -27.89 -29.43
C ALA A 196 -33.43 -27.42 -30.58
N SER A 197 -33.23 -26.21 -31.11
CA SER A 197 -33.97 -25.68 -32.26
C SER A 197 -33.50 -26.27 -33.61
N GLU A 198 -32.22 -26.59 -33.75
CA GLU A 198 -31.70 -27.30 -34.94
C GLU A 198 -32.16 -28.77 -35.00
N ILE A 199 -32.37 -29.44 -33.87
CA ILE A 199 -32.84 -30.84 -33.86
C ILE A 199 -34.37 -30.93 -34.07
N TYR A 200 -35.16 -29.93 -33.66
CA TYR A 200 -36.61 -29.94 -33.88
C TYR A 200 -37.05 -29.46 -35.27
N SER A 201 -36.20 -28.76 -36.02
CA SER A 201 -36.51 -28.30 -37.39
C SER A 201 -36.11 -29.31 -38.50
N GLY A 202 -35.42 -30.40 -38.14
CA GLY A 202 -34.91 -31.40 -39.09
C GLY A 202 -35.87 -32.55 -39.46
N THR A 203 -37.11 -32.59 -38.96
CA THR A 203 -38.08 -33.65 -39.27
C THR A 203 -39.43 -33.11 -39.75
N MET A 204 -39.48 -32.65 -41.01
CA MET A 204 -40.64 -32.85 -41.89
C MET A 204 -40.19 -32.73 -43.34
N SER A 205 -39.89 -33.88 -43.96
CA SER A 205 -39.73 -34.01 -45.40
C SER A 205 -41.05 -34.45 -46.05
N GLY A 206 -41.33 -33.84 -47.21
CA GLY A 206 -42.17 -34.38 -48.29
C GLY A 206 -43.62 -33.88 -48.31
N TYR A 207 -44.29 -33.69 -49.45
CA TYR A 207 -44.01 -33.78 -50.88
C TYR A 207 -45.36 -33.52 -51.61
N SER A 208 -45.34 -32.97 -52.84
CA SER A 208 -46.41 -33.00 -53.90
C SER A 208 -47.72 -32.20 -53.65
N ASP A 209 -48.39 -31.53 -54.61
CA ASP A 209 -48.19 -31.32 -56.06
C ASP A 209 -49.08 -30.16 -56.57
N TYR A 210 -48.69 -29.61 -57.72
CA TYR A 210 -49.49 -29.07 -58.84
C TYR A 210 -51.03 -28.87 -58.69
N TYR A 211 -51.54 -27.65 -58.96
CA TYR A 211 -52.24 -27.28 -60.21
C TYR A 211 -52.57 -25.77 -60.29
N ARG A 212 -52.58 -25.28 -61.53
CA ARG A 212 -53.05 -23.97 -62.05
C ARG A 212 -54.41 -23.50 -61.51
N SER A 213 -54.56 -22.18 -61.40
CA SER A 213 -55.43 -21.35 -62.27
C SER A 213 -54.96 -19.90 -62.22
#